data_AF-A0A7S3I2X0-F1
#
_entry.id   AF-A0A7S3I2X0-F1
#
_cell.length_a   1.000
_cell.length_b   1.000
_cell.length_c   1.000
_cell.angle_alpha   90.00
_cell.angle_beta   90.00
_cell.angle_gamma   90.00
#
_symmetry.space_group_name_H-M   'P 1'
#
loop_
_entity.id
_entity.type
_entity.pdbx_description
1 polymer ?
#
loop_
_entity_poly.entity_id
_entity_poly.type
_entity_poly.pdbx_seq_one_letter_code
_entity_poly.pdbx_strand_id
1 'polypeptide(L)'
;KEELLAAGKELPKCLLMPFNMMIQWARPSLTHMALVELMNNGTLKHCISMNIDGLHRKSGIDPEKLSELYGNNNLEMCNLCEREYMRDYEVRTATEVGHHKTCRKCDSQDCNGALEDTIIKFGENVNNQIFAIGFAASQFSDLMICMGSSIRIAPANAMPALTYKM
;
A
#
# COMPACT_ATOMS: atom_id res chain seq x y z
N LYS A 1 14.19 -4.27 26.20
CA LYS A 1 13.59 -2.94 26.53
C LYS A 1 13.40 -2.82 28.04
N GLU A 2 12.75 -3.79 28.68
CA GLU A 2 12.54 -3.85 30.14
C GLU A 2 13.85 -3.94 30.95
N GLU A 3 14.82 -4.75 30.50
CA GLU A 3 16.12 -4.88 31.19
C GLU A 3 16.99 -3.60 31.16
N LEU A 4 16.86 -2.79 30.10
CA LEU A 4 17.61 -1.52 29.96
C LEU A 4 17.00 -0.39 30.80
N LEU A 5 15.66 -0.37 30.92
CA LEU A 5 14.92 0.56 31.78
C LEU A 5 15.17 0.28 33.26
N ALA A 6 15.29 -0.99 33.66
CA ALA A 6 15.60 -1.39 35.04
C ALA A 6 17.02 -0.97 35.49
N ALA A 7 17.94 -0.74 34.54
CA ALA A 7 19.34 -0.40 34.82
C ALA A 7 19.63 1.11 34.86
N GLY A 8 18.61 1.97 34.74
CA GLY A 8 18.77 3.43 34.76
C GLY A 8 19.62 4.00 33.61
N LYS A 9 19.85 3.22 32.55
CA LYS A 9 20.61 3.64 31.37
C LYS A 9 19.67 4.24 30.34
N GLU A 10 20.01 5.42 29.81
CA GLU A 10 19.29 5.98 28.67
C GLU A 10 19.31 4.98 27.50
N LEU A 11 18.13 4.75 26.89
CA LEU A 11 18.02 3.94 25.69
C LEU A 11 18.83 4.62 24.57
N PRO A 12 19.70 3.90 23.85
CA PRO A 12 20.45 4.48 22.75
C PRO A 12 19.47 5.12 21.74
N LYS A 13 19.84 6.27 21.17
CA LYS A 13 18.97 7.04 20.24
C LYS A 13 18.42 6.22 19.08
N CYS A 14 19.03 5.09 18.71
CA CYS A 14 18.50 4.17 17.71
C CYS A 14 17.28 3.33 18.18
N LEU A 15 17.09 3.16 19.49
CA LEU A 15 15.92 2.55 20.13
C LEU A 15 14.85 3.58 20.52
N LEU A 16 15.23 4.85 20.60
CA LEU A 16 14.31 5.98 20.69
C LEU A 16 13.86 6.33 19.27
N MET A 17 12.85 5.64 18.74
CA MET A 17 12.22 6.08 17.49
C MET A 17 11.80 7.54 17.67
N PRO A 18 12.33 8.50 16.88
CA PRO A 18 11.86 9.87 16.93
C PRO A 18 10.37 9.84 16.58
N PHE A 19 9.56 10.55 17.37
CA PHE A 19 8.10 10.63 17.22
C PHE A 19 7.67 11.17 15.83
N ASN A 20 8.62 11.63 15.01
CA ASN A 20 8.40 12.23 13.71
C ASN A 20 9.30 11.58 12.62
N MET A 21 9.22 10.25 12.47
CA MET A 21 9.80 9.59 11.30
C MET A 21 8.91 9.87 10.08
N MET A 22 9.46 10.52 9.06
CA MET A 22 8.78 10.67 7.78
C MET A 22 8.59 9.28 7.14
N ILE A 23 7.40 9.01 6.59
CA ILE A 23 7.03 7.70 6.04
C ILE A 23 8.02 7.21 4.97
N GLN A 24 8.64 8.14 4.23
CA GLN A 24 9.68 7.88 3.24
C GLN A 24 10.88 7.06 3.79
N TRP A 25 11.23 7.25 5.06
CA TRP A 25 12.33 6.53 5.72
C TRP A 25 11.89 5.25 6.43
N ALA A 26 10.58 4.99 6.50
CA ALA A 26 10.08 3.76 7.09
C ALA A 26 10.61 2.54 6.32
N ARG A 27 10.91 1.49 7.08
CA ARG A 27 11.32 0.19 6.56
C ARG A 27 10.16 -0.77 6.70
N PRO A 28 9.99 -1.71 5.75
CA PRO A 28 9.00 -2.76 5.90
C PRO A 28 9.21 -3.53 7.21
N SER A 29 8.10 -3.87 7.87
CA SER A 29 8.15 -4.64 9.12
C SER A 29 8.48 -6.12 8.87
N LEU A 30 8.74 -6.86 9.95
CA LEU A 30 8.90 -8.33 9.86
C LEU A 30 7.69 -9.01 9.20
N THR A 31 6.47 -8.51 9.42
CA THR A 31 5.26 -9.03 8.75
C THR A 31 5.31 -8.83 7.24
N HIS A 32 5.79 -7.67 6.76
CA HIS A 32 5.95 -7.45 5.31
C HIS A 32 6.95 -8.44 4.73
N MET A 33 8.10 -8.63 5.40
CA MET A 33 9.13 -9.56 4.95
C MET A 33 8.64 -11.02 4.97
N ALA A 34 7.84 -11.41 5.97
CA ALA A 34 7.22 -12.73 6.01
C ALA A 34 6.24 -12.95 4.84
N LEU A 35 5.48 -11.93 4.45
CA LEU A 35 4.59 -12.00 3.28
C LEU A 35 5.35 -12.17 1.97
N VAL A 36 6.50 -11.50 1.84
CA VAL A 36 7.40 -11.69 0.68
C VAL A 36 7.87 -13.14 0.61
N GLU A 37 8.31 -13.72 1.72
CA GLU A 37 8.75 -15.11 1.75
C GLU A 37 7.62 -16.09 1.41
N LEU A 38 6.41 -15.87 1.96
CA LEU A 38 5.23 -16.66 1.61
C LEU A 38 4.83 -16.52 0.14
N MET A 39 5.05 -15.35 -0.46
CA MET A 39 4.79 -15.15 -1.88
C MET A 39 5.83 -15.86 -2.75
N ASN A 40 7.11 -15.76 -2.39
CA ASN A 40 8.22 -16.38 -3.11
C ASN A 40 8.14 -17.91 -3.10
N ASN A 41 7.68 -18.51 -2.00
CA ASN A 41 7.47 -19.96 -1.92
C ASN A 41 6.12 -20.42 -2.50
N GLY A 42 5.30 -19.49 -2.98
CA GLY A 42 4.03 -19.77 -3.64
C GLY A 42 2.86 -20.05 -2.70
N THR A 43 2.99 -19.89 -1.38
CA THR A 43 1.89 -20.03 -0.42
C THR A 43 0.93 -18.84 -0.49
N LEU A 44 1.45 -17.61 -0.50
CA LEU A 44 0.65 -16.39 -0.64
C LEU A 44 0.40 -16.11 -2.13
N LYS A 45 -0.87 -16.24 -2.55
CA LYS A 45 -1.26 -16.02 -3.95
C LYS A 45 -1.51 -14.56 -4.28
N HIS A 46 -2.03 -13.79 -3.32
CA HIS A 46 -2.39 -12.40 -3.51
C HIS A 46 -2.34 -11.65 -2.19
N CYS A 47 -1.94 -10.38 -2.21
CA CYS A 47 -1.98 -9.48 -1.08
C CYS A 47 -2.98 -8.34 -1.36
N ILE A 48 -3.95 -8.14 -0.48
CA ILE A 48 -4.90 -7.02 -0.56
C ILE A 48 -4.54 -6.04 0.56
N SER A 49 -4.17 -4.82 0.18
CA SER A 49 -3.74 -3.77 1.10
C SER A 49 -4.75 -2.63 1.13
N MET A 50 -5.11 -2.21 2.34
CA MET A 50 -5.77 -0.92 2.59
C MET A 50 -4.78 0.17 3.01
N ASN A 51 -3.51 -0.17 3.17
CA ASN A 51 -2.46 0.79 3.48
C ASN A 51 -2.04 1.52 2.21
N ILE A 52 -1.68 2.79 2.38
CA ILE A 52 -1.18 3.67 1.32
C ILE A 52 0.31 4.02 1.48
N ASP A 53 0.99 3.42 2.47
CA ASP A 53 2.36 3.75 2.87
C ASP A 53 3.46 3.28 1.90
N GLY A 54 3.10 2.44 0.92
CA GLY A 54 4.01 1.89 -0.07
C GLY A 54 4.98 0.82 0.45
N LEU A 55 4.86 0.39 1.70
CA LEU A 55 5.80 -0.55 2.31
C LEU A 55 5.70 -1.98 1.77
N HIS A 56 4.54 -2.37 1.23
CA HIS A 56 4.38 -3.65 0.52
C HIS A 56 5.24 -3.71 -0.74
N ARG A 57 5.17 -2.69 -1.60
CA ARG A 57 6.06 -2.61 -2.79
C ARG A 57 7.53 -2.51 -2.34
N LYS A 58 7.83 -1.69 -1.32
CA LYS A 58 9.20 -1.52 -0.79
C LYS A 58 9.79 -2.81 -0.19
N SER A 59 8.98 -3.73 0.31
CA SER A 59 9.46 -5.03 0.80
C SER A 59 9.82 -6.00 -0.32
N GLY A 60 9.37 -5.74 -1.55
CA GLY A 60 9.53 -6.65 -2.68
C GLY A 60 8.32 -7.56 -2.92
N ILE A 61 7.13 -7.20 -2.43
CA ILE A 61 5.90 -7.85 -2.89
C ILE A 61 5.73 -7.54 -4.38
N ASP A 62 5.43 -8.58 -5.15
CA ASP A 62 5.15 -8.47 -6.58
C ASP A 62 3.90 -7.59 -6.81
N PRO A 63 4.04 -6.44 -7.53
CA PRO A 63 2.90 -5.57 -7.81
C PRO A 63 1.76 -6.26 -8.56
N GLU A 64 2.04 -7.28 -9.37
CA GLU A 64 1.00 -8.04 -10.08
C GLU A 64 0.13 -8.89 -9.13
N LYS A 65 0.65 -9.18 -7.93
CA LYS A 65 -0.04 -9.95 -6.88
C LYS A 65 -0.45 -9.07 -5.70
N LEU A 66 -0.56 -7.75 -5.92
CA LEU A 66 -0.88 -6.76 -4.90
C LEU A 66 -2.06 -5.88 -5.35
N SER A 67 -3.09 -5.78 -4.52
CA SER A 67 -4.19 -4.82 -4.70
C SER A 67 -4.10 -3.71 -3.65
N GLU A 68 -3.60 -2.54 -4.04
CA GLU A 68 -3.56 -1.33 -3.21
C GLU A 68 -4.88 -0.57 -3.35
N LEU A 69 -5.87 -0.93 -2.53
CA LEU A 69 -7.27 -0.54 -2.72
C LEU A 69 -7.49 0.98 -2.74
N TYR A 70 -6.70 1.72 -1.96
CA TYR A 70 -6.84 3.17 -1.81
C TYR A 70 -5.62 3.93 -2.35
N GLY A 71 -4.83 3.29 -3.21
CA GLY A 71 -3.63 3.86 -3.82
C GLY A 71 -2.37 3.71 -3.00
N ASN A 72 -1.32 4.44 -3.41
CA ASN A 72 -0.01 4.40 -2.81
C ASN A 72 0.62 5.81 -2.82
N ASN A 73 1.13 6.26 -1.68
CA ASN A 73 1.68 7.60 -1.47
C ASN A 73 2.90 7.90 -2.36
N ASN A 74 3.54 6.87 -2.89
CA ASN A 74 4.72 6.97 -3.72
C ASN A 74 4.44 6.72 -5.21
N LEU A 75 3.18 6.47 -5.59
CA LEU A 75 2.81 6.06 -6.93
C LEU A 75 2.05 7.16 -7.67
N GLU A 76 2.59 7.51 -8.84
CA GLU A 76 1.90 8.33 -9.83
C GLU A 76 1.49 7.49 -11.02
N MET A 77 0.41 7.87 -11.68
CA MET A 77 -0.03 7.28 -12.93
C MET A 77 -0.22 8.36 -13.98
N CYS A 78 0.20 8.09 -15.21
CA CYS A 78 -0.09 8.99 -16.32
C CYS A 78 -1.58 8.92 -16.69
N ASN A 79 -2.23 10.08 -16.76
CA ASN A 79 -3.65 10.16 -17.10
C ASN A 79 -4.01 9.87 -18.57
N LEU A 80 -3.01 9.62 -19.43
CA LEU A 80 -3.23 9.30 -20.86
C LEU A 80 -2.81 7.88 -21.21
N CYS A 81 -1.60 7.46 -20.81
CA CYS A 81 -1.06 6.15 -21.18
C CYS A 81 -1.02 5.16 -20.01
N GLU A 82 -1.56 5.53 -18.85
CA GLU A 82 -1.68 4.69 -17.64
C GLU A 82 -0.34 4.13 -17.11
N ARG A 83 0.80 4.66 -17.58
CA ARG A 83 2.11 4.25 -17.09
C ARG A 83 2.26 4.64 -15.61
N GLU A 84 2.68 3.68 -14.81
CA GLU A 84 3.02 3.85 -13.40
C GLU A 84 4.43 4.43 -13.19
N TYR A 85 4.56 5.31 -12.21
CA TYR A 85 5.82 5.89 -11.76
C TYR A 85 5.93 5.77 -10.24
N MET A 86 6.71 4.79 -9.79
CA MET A 86 7.03 4.64 -8.37
C MET A 86 8.18 5.58 -7.98
N ARG A 87 8.01 6.35 -6.91
CA ARG A 87 9.00 7.28 -6.36
C ARG A 87 9.51 6.81 -5.00
N ASP A 88 10.60 7.39 -4.54
CA ASP A 88 11.15 7.21 -3.19
C ASP A 88 10.64 8.26 -2.18
N TYR A 89 9.76 9.17 -2.63
CA TYR A 89 9.15 10.24 -1.85
C TYR A 89 7.63 10.30 -2.08
N GLU A 90 6.91 11.02 -1.21
CA GLU A 90 5.46 11.22 -1.33
C GLU A 90 5.13 12.09 -2.55
N VAL A 91 4.24 11.59 -3.42
CA VAL A 91 3.99 12.21 -4.72
C VAL A 91 2.86 13.24 -4.70
N ARG A 92 1.94 13.12 -3.74
CA ARG A 92 0.76 13.97 -3.63
C ARG A 92 1.18 15.39 -3.23
N THR A 93 0.70 16.37 -3.97
CA THR A 93 1.03 17.79 -3.77
C THR A 93 -0.11 18.58 -3.12
N ALA A 94 -1.33 18.04 -3.12
CA ALA A 94 -2.53 18.74 -2.66
C ALA A 94 -3.33 17.99 -1.61
N THR A 95 -3.84 18.74 -0.63
CA THR A 95 -4.68 18.25 0.46
C THR A 95 -6.17 18.23 0.10
N GLU A 96 -6.56 18.86 -1.01
CA GLU A 96 -7.94 18.90 -1.50
C GLU A 96 -8.38 17.56 -2.10
N VAL A 97 -9.69 17.30 -2.07
CA VAL A 97 -10.34 16.13 -2.69
C VAL A 97 -10.49 16.39 -4.19
N GLY A 98 -10.22 15.38 -5.02
CA GLY A 98 -10.31 15.45 -6.47
C GLY A 98 -9.13 16.14 -7.15
N HIS A 99 -8.17 16.67 -6.39
CA HIS A 99 -6.95 17.26 -6.94
C HIS A 99 -5.78 16.28 -6.84
N HIS A 100 -5.53 15.56 -7.93
CA HIS A 100 -4.48 14.53 -8.01
C HIS A 100 -3.26 14.94 -8.83
N LYS A 101 -3.31 16.05 -9.57
CA LYS A 101 -2.20 16.49 -10.42
C LYS A 101 -0.97 16.76 -9.58
N THR A 102 0.13 16.10 -9.93
CA THR A 102 1.39 16.23 -9.20
C THR A 102 2.35 17.27 -9.80
N CYS A 103 1.88 17.99 -10.83
CA CYS A 103 2.66 18.95 -11.63
C CYS A 103 3.86 18.34 -12.37
N ARG A 104 3.91 17.02 -12.49
CA ARG A 104 4.90 16.29 -13.30
C ARG A 104 4.26 15.77 -14.58
N LYS A 105 5.10 15.38 -15.55
CA LYS A 105 4.66 14.87 -16.86
C LYS A 105 5.21 13.48 -17.14
N CYS A 106 4.46 12.74 -17.95
CA CYS A 106 4.91 11.48 -18.52
C CYS A 106 6.20 11.69 -19.32
N ASP A 107 7.17 10.79 -19.15
CA ASP A 107 8.45 10.81 -19.86
C ASP A 107 8.46 9.91 -21.11
N SER A 108 7.34 9.23 -21.39
CA SER A 108 7.22 8.37 -22.56
C SER A 108 7.28 9.19 -23.85
N GLN A 109 8.04 8.72 -24.83
CA GLN A 109 8.31 9.43 -26.07
C GLN A 109 7.03 9.85 -26.83
N ASP A 110 5.98 9.01 -26.76
CA ASP A 110 4.69 9.24 -27.41
C ASP A 110 3.60 9.75 -26.45
N CYS A 111 3.96 10.18 -25.24
CA CYS A 111 2.99 10.67 -24.25
C CYS A 111 3.50 11.90 -23.50
N ASN A 112 2.68 12.94 -23.45
CA ASN A 112 2.95 14.17 -22.69
C ASN A 112 1.86 14.41 -21.62
N GLY A 113 1.23 13.34 -21.16
CA GLY A 113 0.15 13.38 -20.18
C GLY A 113 0.61 13.90 -18.82
N ALA A 114 -0.34 14.39 -18.03
CA ALA A 114 -0.06 14.79 -16.66
C ALA A 114 0.07 13.54 -15.78
N LEU A 115 0.96 13.60 -14.79
CA LEU A 115 1.01 12.60 -13.74
C LEU A 115 0.05 12.96 -12.62
N GLU A 116 -0.69 11.96 -12.15
CA GLU A 116 -1.66 12.07 -11.08
C GLU A 116 -1.32 11.07 -9.97
N ASP A 117 -1.45 11.47 -8.70
CA ASP A 117 -1.30 10.54 -7.57
C ASP A 117 -2.46 9.54 -7.53
N THR A 118 -2.19 8.37 -6.95
CA THR A 118 -3.18 7.28 -6.89
C THR A 118 -4.03 7.27 -5.62
N ILE A 119 -3.81 8.21 -4.69
CA ILE A 119 -4.43 8.18 -3.36
C ILE A 119 -5.91 8.51 -3.43
N ILE A 120 -6.73 7.62 -2.87
CA ILE A 120 -8.18 7.77 -2.82
C ILE A 120 -8.59 8.30 -1.45
N LYS A 121 -9.23 9.47 -1.43
CA LYS A 121 -9.82 10.10 -0.25
C LYS A 121 -11.28 9.71 -0.09
N PHE A 122 -11.82 9.93 1.11
CA PHE A 122 -13.26 9.80 1.34
C PHE A 122 -14.05 10.72 0.40
N GLY A 123 -15.04 10.15 -0.29
CA GLY A 123 -15.85 10.84 -1.27
C GLY A 123 -15.35 10.71 -2.72
N GLU A 124 -14.16 10.15 -2.95
CA GLU A 124 -13.67 9.83 -4.29
C GLU A 124 -14.13 8.44 -4.74
N ASN A 125 -14.19 8.24 -6.05
CA ASN A 125 -14.47 6.93 -6.63
C ASN A 125 -13.26 6.01 -6.42
N VAL A 126 -13.55 4.77 -6.05
CA VAL A 126 -12.51 3.73 -5.98
C VAL A 126 -12.05 3.31 -7.38
N ASN A 127 -10.83 2.78 -7.46
CA ASN A 127 -10.39 2.11 -8.69
C ASN A 127 -11.11 0.75 -8.82
N ASN A 128 -12.13 0.70 -9.68
CA ASN A 128 -12.95 -0.49 -9.88
C ASN A 128 -12.15 -1.71 -10.36
N GLN A 129 -11.08 -1.52 -11.13
CA GLN A 129 -10.25 -2.63 -11.61
C GLN A 129 -9.46 -3.26 -10.46
N ILE A 130 -8.80 -2.44 -9.63
CA ILE A 130 -8.06 -2.92 -8.45
C ILE A 130 -9.00 -3.62 -7.46
N PHE A 131 -10.19 -3.05 -7.22
CA PHE A 131 -11.20 -3.68 -6.37
C PHE A 131 -11.72 -4.99 -6.96
N ALA A 132 -11.98 -5.06 -8.27
CA ALA A 132 -12.41 -6.29 -8.92
C ALA A 132 -11.37 -7.40 -8.79
N ILE A 133 -10.08 -7.08 -8.94
CA ILE A 133 -8.97 -8.03 -8.71
C ILE A 133 -8.97 -8.50 -7.25
N GLY A 134 -9.08 -7.60 -6.28
CA GLY A 134 -9.14 -7.95 -4.85
C GLY A 134 -10.35 -8.83 -4.50
N PHE A 135 -11.53 -8.51 -5.05
CA PHE A 135 -12.72 -9.33 -4.88
C PHE A 135 -12.58 -10.72 -5.49
N ALA A 136 -12.06 -10.82 -6.70
CA ALA A 136 -11.79 -12.10 -7.36
C ALA A 136 -10.78 -12.94 -6.55
N ALA A 137 -9.67 -12.33 -6.13
CA ALA A 137 -8.67 -13.00 -5.30
C ALA A 137 -9.28 -13.54 -4.00
N SER A 138 -10.18 -12.78 -3.38
CA SER A 138 -10.89 -13.22 -2.17
C SER A 138 -11.84 -14.38 -2.44
N GLN A 139 -12.64 -14.30 -3.50
CA GLN A 139 -13.60 -15.33 -3.90
C GLN A 139 -12.95 -16.67 -4.28
N PHE A 140 -11.78 -16.62 -4.94
CA PHE A 140 -11.07 -17.82 -5.38
C PHE A 140 -10.10 -18.38 -4.33
N SER A 141 -9.85 -17.65 -3.23
CA SER A 141 -8.98 -18.12 -2.15
C SER A 141 -9.57 -19.30 -1.38
N ASP A 142 -8.71 -20.18 -0.89
CA ASP A 142 -9.07 -21.24 0.08
C ASP A 142 -9.00 -20.74 1.53
N LEU A 143 -8.18 -19.70 1.77
CA LEU A 143 -8.00 -19.04 3.06
C LEU A 143 -7.64 -17.56 2.84
N MET A 144 -8.30 -16.68 3.58
CA MET A 144 -7.96 -15.26 3.66
C MET A 144 -7.66 -14.88 5.12
N ILE A 145 -6.49 -14.29 5.36
CA ILE A 145 -6.08 -13.85 6.70
C ILE A 145 -6.17 -12.32 6.75
N CYS A 146 -7.04 -11.81 7.64
CA CYS A 146 -7.11 -10.38 7.93
C CYS A 146 -6.12 -10.01 9.03
N MET A 147 -5.16 -9.14 8.72
CA MET A 147 -4.12 -8.72 9.67
C MET A 147 -4.06 -7.21 9.79
N GLY A 148 -3.94 -6.70 11.02
CA GLY A 148 -3.67 -5.28 11.26
C GLY A 148 -4.80 -4.33 10.82
N SER A 149 -6.03 -4.82 10.64
CA SER A 149 -7.18 -3.98 10.30
C SER A 149 -8.41 -4.36 11.10
N SER A 150 -9.22 -3.33 11.43
CA SER A 150 -10.56 -3.51 11.99
C SER A 150 -11.62 -3.88 10.95
N ILE A 151 -11.24 -3.89 9.66
CA ILE A 151 -12.07 -4.29 8.52
C ILE A 151 -13.42 -3.56 8.46
N ARG A 152 -13.44 -2.25 8.73
CA ARG A 152 -14.68 -1.45 8.80
C ARG A 152 -15.03 -0.70 7.52
N ILE A 153 -14.05 -0.43 6.66
CA ILE A 153 -14.23 0.45 5.51
C ILE A 153 -14.79 -0.34 4.32
N ALA A 154 -15.98 0.04 3.86
CA ALA A 154 -16.56 -0.46 2.63
C ALA A 154 -15.89 0.21 1.40
N PRO A 155 -15.76 -0.50 0.27
CA PRO A 155 -16.26 -1.86 0.03
C PRO A 155 -15.26 -2.97 0.43
N ALA A 156 -14.06 -2.62 0.90
CA ALA A 156 -13.01 -3.60 1.26
C ALA A 156 -13.46 -4.61 2.34
N ASN A 157 -14.34 -4.19 3.25
CA ASN A 157 -14.83 -5.03 4.33
C ASN A 157 -15.66 -6.25 3.91
N ALA A 158 -16.18 -6.27 2.68
CA ALA A 158 -16.94 -7.40 2.15
C ALA A 158 -16.03 -8.55 1.67
N MET A 159 -14.76 -8.26 1.36
CA MET A 159 -13.83 -9.23 0.77
C MET A 159 -13.64 -10.51 1.60
N PRO A 160 -13.43 -10.46 2.93
CA PRO A 160 -13.20 -11.66 3.72
C PRO A 160 -14.37 -12.65 3.73
N ALA A 161 -15.60 -12.16 3.59
CA ALA A 161 -16.78 -13.02 3.56
C ALA A 161 -16.87 -13.85 2.27
N LEU A 162 -16.21 -13.42 1.19
CA LEU A 162 -16.26 -14.11 -0.11
C LEU A 162 -15.40 -15.38 -0.16
N THR A 163 -14.44 -15.52 0.75
CA THR A 163 -13.63 -16.75 0.86
C THR A 163 -14.47 -17.94 1.34
N TYR A 164 -15.57 -17.68 2.07
CA TYR A 164 -16.44 -18.73 2.57
C TYR A 164 -17.33 -19.28 1.45
N LYS A 165 -17.07 -20.53 1.04
CA LYS A 165 -17.90 -21.27 0.08
C LYS A 165 -18.94 -22.08 0.87
N MET A 166 -20.22 -21.74 0.70
CA MET A 166 -21.35 -22.55 1.21
C MET A 166 -21.50 -23.86 0.44
#